data_AF-A0A6P2FT15-F1
#
_entry.id   AF-A0A6P2FT15-F1
#
_cell.length_a   1.000
_cell.length_b   1.000
_cell.length_c   1.000
_cell.angle_alpha   90.00
_cell.angle_beta   90.00
_cell.angle_gamma   90.00
#
_symmetry.space_group_name_H-M   'P 1'
#
loop_
_entity.id
_entity.type
_entity.pdbx_description
1 polymer ?
#
loop_
_entity_poly.entity_id
_entity_poly.type
_entity_poly.pdbx_seq_one_letter_code
_entity_poly.pdbx_strand_id
1 'polypeptide(L)' 'MTNSLDLFARSPALLRMPSWLGPDVHEEMDLTFEPGDYKITPGDRWTVVLLKTGETVYSGIGPVEILRSPH' A
#
# COMPACT_ATOMS: atom_id res chain seq x y z
N MET A 1 11.73 29.66 16.99
CA MET A 1 11.82 28.30 17.55
C MET A 1 11.49 27.33 16.43
N THR A 2 12.37 26.36 16.24
CA THR A 2 12.60 25.63 14.98
C THR A 2 11.36 24.85 14.55
N ASN A 3 10.83 25.17 13.36
CA ASN A 3 9.82 24.38 12.68
C ASN A 3 10.54 23.12 12.18
N SER A 4 10.63 22.10 13.04
CA SER A 4 11.12 20.78 12.65
C SER A 4 10.11 20.24 11.64
N LEU A 5 10.36 20.45 10.35
CA LEU A 5 9.72 19.66 9.32
C LEU A 5 9.90 18.21 9.76
N ASP A 6 8.80 17.55 10.02
CA ASP A 6 8.75 16.14 10.37
C ASP A 6 9.14 15.35 9.10
N LEU A 7 10.43 15.39 8.77
CA LEU A 7 11.05 14.69 7.62
C LEU A 7 10.87 13.17 7.71
N PHE A 8 10.41 12.69 8.86
CA PHE A 8 10.08 11.32 9.19
C PHE A 8 8.59 11.12 9.49
N ALA A 9 7.73 12.10 9.18
CA ALA A 9 6.29 11.91 9.25
C ALA A 9 5.99 10.83 8.22
N ARG A 10 5.85 9.60 8.71
CA ARG A 10 5.65 8.40 7.91
C ARG A 10 4.50 8.66 6.98
N SER A 11 4.82 9.00 5.73
CA SER A 11 3.80 9.29 4.74
C SER A 11 3.01 8.00 4.55
N PRO A 12 1.67 8.03 4.71
CA PRO A 12 0.86 6.86 4.46
C PRO A 12 1.09 6.35 3.05
N ALA A 13 0.99 5.04 2.88
CA ALA A 13 1.08 4.39 1.59
C ALA A 13 -0.30 4.27 0.94
N LEU A 14 -0.30 3.93 -0.34
CA LEU A 14 -1.49 3.68 -1.13
C LEU A 14 -1.35 2.30 -1.77
N LEU A 15 -2.28 1.39 -1.48
CA LEU A 15 -2.39 0.12 -2.18
C LEU A 15 -3.19 0.34 -3.46
N ARG A 16 -2.59 0.04 -4.60
CA ARG A 16 -3.23 0.06 -5.90
C ARG A 16 -3.48 -1.37 -6.37
N MET A 17 -4.72 -1.68 -6.73
CA MET A 17 -5.17 -3.01 -7.14
C MET A 17 -5.98 -2.92 -8.44
N PRO A 18 -6.05 -3.99 -9.24
CA PRO A 18 -6.78 -3.94 -10.51
C PRO A 18 -8.27 -3.87 -10.24
N SER A 19 -8.99 -3.15 -11.10
CA SER A 19 -10.45 -3.05 -11.02
C SER A 19 -11.13 -3.98 -12.03
N TRP A 20 -12.34 -4.42 -11.68
CA TRP A 20 -13.23 -5.11 -12.62
C TRP A 20 -13.75 -4.21 -13.74
N LEU A 21 -13.57 -2.89 -13.64
CA LEU A 21 -14.05 -1.92 -14.62
C LEU A 21 -13.20 -1.86 -15.91
N GLY A 22 -12.03 -2.51 -15.93
CA GLY A 22 -11.19 -2.60 -17.11
C GLY A 22 -9.70 -2.66 -16.77
N PRO A 23 -8.85 -3.02 -17.75
CA PRO A 23 -7.42 -3.23 -17.53
C PRO A 23 -6.65 -1.97 -17.13
N ASP A 24 -7.15 -0.79 -17.50
CA ASP A 24 -6.52 0.52 -17.21
C ASP A 24 -7.14 1.22 -16.00
N VAL A 25 -8.09 0.56 -15.31
CA VAL A 25 -8.76 1.11 -14.12
C VAL A 25 -8.21 0.41 -12.89
N HIS A 26 -7.76 1.21 -11.93
CA HIS A 26 -7.26 0.73 -10.66
C HIS A 26 -8.16 1.19 -9.52
N GLU A 27 -8.35 0.31 -8.55
CA GLU A 27 -8.89 0.65 -7.26
C GLU A 27 -7.73 0.98 -6.31
N GLU A 28 -7.98 1.90 -5.40
CA GLU A 28 -6.97 2.50 -4.54
C GLU A 28 -7.47 2.44 -3.10
N MET A 29 -6.60 2.02 -2.18
CA MET A 29 -6.89 1.89 -0.76
C MET A 29 -5.76 2.51 0.06
N ASP A 30 -6.10 3.51 0.89
CA ASP A 30 -5.14 4.11 1.81
C ASP A 30 -4.64 3.08 2.83
N LEU A 31 -3.33 3.12 3.05
CA LEU A 31 -2.63 2.30 4.03
C LEU A 31 -2.13 3.18 5.17
N THR A 32 -2.20 2.63 6.38
CA THR A 32 -1.86 3.37 7.61
C THR A 32 -0.37 3.67 7.73
N PHE A 33 0.50 2.85 7.13
CA PHE A 33 1.95 2.92 7.29
C PHE A 33 2.66 3.23 5.97
N GLU A 34 3.98 3.40 6.06
CA GLU A 34 4.84 3.67 4.91
C GLU A 34 4.95 2.45 3.96
N PRO A 35 5.24 2.63 2.66
CA PRO A 35 5.28 1.52 1.70
C PRO A 35 6.21 0.37 2.10
N GLY A 36 7.34 0.69 2.72
CA GLY A 36 8.34 -0.27 3.16
C GLY A 36 7.90 -1.14 4.34
N ASP A 37 6.84 -0.75 5.06
CA ASP A 37 6.28 -1.56 6.15
C ASP A 37 5.42 -2.73 5.62
N TYR A 38 5.22 -2.84 4.31
CA TYR A 38 4.39 -3.87 3.70
C TYR A 38 5.17 -4.83 2.79
N LYS A 39 4.71 -6.08 2.73
CA LYS A 39 5.22 -7.10 1.83
C LYS A 39 4.13 -7.57 0.88
N ILE A 40 4.39 -7.46 -0.41
CA ILE A 40 3.58 -8.05 -1.46
C ILE A 40 4.08 -9.47 -1.74
N THR A 41 3.18 -10.45 -1.75
CA THR A 41 3.47 -11.82 -2.16
C THR A 41 2.57 -12.20 -3.33
N PRO A 42 3.14 -12.40 -4.54
CA PRO A 42 2.39 -12.85 -5.71
C PRO A 42 2.05 -14.34 -5.60
N GLY A 43 1.00 -14.77 -6.30
CA GLY A 43 0.54 -16.15 -6.38
C GLY A 43 -0.82 -16.23 -7.07
N ASP A 44 -1.53 -17.36 -6.92
CA ASP A 44 -2.92 -17.52 -7.37
C ASP A 44 -3.83 -16.44 -6.77
N ARG A 45 -3.50 -16.00 -5.55
CA ARG A 45 -4.06 -14.84 -4.89
C ARG A 45 -2.93 -13.98 -4.37
N TRP A 46 -2.95 -12.70 -4.74
CA TRP A 46 -1.97 -11.73 -4.27
C TRP A 46 -2.29 -11.36 -2.83
N THR A 47 -1.26 -11.32 -1.98
CA THR A 47 -1.41 -10.91 -0.58
C THR A 47 -0.50 -9.74 -0.26
N VAL A 48 -1.01 -8.82 0.55
CA VAL A 48 -0.23 -7.72 1.12
C VAL A 48 -0.30 -7.84 2.63
N VAL A 49 0.88 -7.90 3.25
CA VAL A 49 1.02 -8.13 4.68
C VAL A 49 1.79 -6.97 5.30
N LEU A 50 1.27 -6.44 6.40
CA LEU A 50 1.98 -5.50 7.26
C LEU A 50 3.09 -6.25 8.02
N LEU A 51 4.35 -5.95 7.73
CA LEU A 51 5.51 -6.66 8.28
C LEU A 51 5.60 -6.57 9.80
N LYS A 52 5.21 -5.43 10.37
CA LYS A 52 5.31 -5.17 11.80
C LYS A 52 4.44 -6.11 12.64
N THR A 53 3.24 -6.42 12.16
CA THR A 53 2.24 -7.23 12.89
C THR A 53 2.00 -8.59 12.28
N GLY A 54 2.40 -8.80 11.02
CA GLY A 54 2.03 -9.98 10.24
C GLY A 54 0.59 -9.96 9.73
N GLU A 55 -0.14 -8.85 9.90
CA GLU A 55 -1.52 -8.72 9.48
C GLU A 55 -1.66 -8.68 7.95
N THR A 56 -2.58 -9.45 7.39
CA THR A 56 -2.90 -9.40 5.96
C THR A 56 -3.90 -8.26 5.71
N VAL A 57 -3.41 -7.18 5.09
CA VAL A 57 -4.23 -5.99 4.78
C VAL A 57 -4.94 -6.11 3.42
N TYR A 58 -4.43 -6.98 2.55
CA TYR A 58 -5.10 -7.30 1.29
C TYR A 58 -4.87 -8.76 0.90
N SER A 59 -5.90 -9.37 0.34
CA SER A 59 -5.83 -10.70 -0.26
C SER A 59 -6.81 -10.75 -1.42
N GLY A 60 -6.33 -10.83 -2.65
CA GLY A 60 -7.21 -10.73 -3.81
C GLY A 60 -6.51 -10.84 -5.16
N ILE A 61 -7.13 -10.20 -6.14
CA ILE A 61 -6.65 -10.14 -7.52
C ILE A 61 -5.43 -9.23 -7.62
N GLY A 62 -4.51 -9.57 -8.51
CA GLY A 62 -3.32 -8.77 -8.79
C GLY A 62 -3.08 -8.64 -10.29
N PRO A 63 -2.02 -7.93 -10.71
CA PRO A 63 -0.92 -7.41 -9.87
C PRO A 63 -1.34 -6.22 -8.99
N VAL A 64 -0.74 -6.11 -7.80
CA VAL A 64 -0.94 -4.95 -6.90
C VAL A 64 0.36 -4.19 -6.72
N GLU A 65 0.24 -2.90 -6.42
CA GLU A 65 1.36 -1.99 -6.22
C GLU A 65 1.18 -1.21 -4.91
N ILE A 66 2.28 -0.90 -4.22
CA ILE A 66 2.25 -0.02 -3.04
C ILE A 66 3.01 1.25 -3.38
N LEU A 67 2.29 2.35 -3.38
CA LEU A 67 2.78 3.67 -3.74
C LEU A 67 2.93 4.53 -2.48
N ARG A 68 3.80 5.53 -2.51
CA ARG A 68 3.73 6.60 -1.50
C ARG A 68 2.51 7.45 -1.80
N SER A 69 1.67 7.74 -0.80
CA SER A 69 0.57 8.68 -1.01
C SER A 69 1.15 10.07 -1.34
N PRO A 70 0.57 10.79 -2.32
CA PRO A 70 1.13 12.04 -2.86
C PRO A 70 0.95 13.27 -1.93
N HIS A 71 0.88 13.08 -0.61
CA HIS A 71 0.71 14.18 0.35
C HIS A 71 1.99 14.97 0.61
#